data_AF-A0A183MR64-F1
#
_entry.id   AF-A0A183MR64-F1
#
_cell.length_a   1.000
_cell.length_b   1.000
_cell.length_c   1.000
_cell.angle_alpha   90.00
_cell.angle_beta   90.00
_cell.angle_gamma   90.00
#
_symmetry.space_group_name_H-M   'P 1'
#
loop_
_entity.id
_entity.type
_entity.pdbx_description
1 polymer ?
#
loop_
_entity_poly.entity_id
_entity_poly.type
_entity_poly.pdbx_seq_one_letter_code
_entity_poly.pdbx_strand_id
1 'polypeptide(L)'
;MQIYTSEKRGSDTTGDGTEKAPLKTILQAIAKLGGKIDADTCIWVDGVENEMWDPVSKSKLKKMIKQYHIQERKQDKMPKAKVCLTQDAITLSPESTVEVYGVVKQLPSGKSAPGGIELVADCWTMIGKAPAGGIDSILTVESDIDTQLDNRHLVIRGENTSKVLRLISVALEAFRAHYLDRGYVEVSFATKVVSFRIPLARDCFI
;
A
#
# COMPACT_ATOMS: atom_id res chain seq x y z
N MET A 1 -11.76 0.45 39.84
CA MET A 1 -12.96 0.08 39.03
C MET A 1 -13.41 -1.36 39.34
N GLN A 2 -14.69 -1.75 39.19
CA GLN A 2 -15.15 -3.13 39.51
C GLN A 2 -15.65 -3.86 38.26
N ILE A 3 -15.18 -5.10 38.02
CA ILE A 3 -15.63 -5.95 36.89
C ILE A 3 -16.04 -7.32 37.40
N TYR A 4 -17.18 -7.81 36.93
CA TYR A 4 -17.73 -9.11 37.30
C TYR A 4 -17.54 -10.12 36.17
N THR A 5 -17.02 -11.30 36.52
CA THR A 5 -16.84 -12.42 35.61
C THR A 5 -17.53 -13.66 36.17
N SER A 6 -18.38 -14.31 35.38
CA SER A 6 -19.13 -15.51 35.79
C SER A 6 -19.03 -16.56 34.71
N GLU A 7 -18.51 -17.74 35.05
CA GLU A 7 -18.40 -18.85 34.09
C GLU A 7 -19.77 -19.42 33.76
N LYS A 8 -20.74 -19.32 34.69
CA LYS A 8 -22.08 -19.88 34.57
C LYS A 8 -23.10 -18.95 33.91
N ARG A 9 -23.00 -17.63 34.16
CA ARG A 9 -24.00 -16.64 33.71
C ARG A 9 -23.45 -15.61 32.73
N GLY A 10 -22.13 -15.58 32.53
CA GLY A 10 -21.49 -14.59 31.68
C GLY A 10 -21.57 -14.92 30.20
N SER A 11 -21.45 -13.88 29.37
CA SER A 11 -21.33 -14.01 27.92
C SER A 11 -20.16 -13.14 27.42
N ASP A 12 -19.19 -13.74 26.73
CA ASP A 12 -17.99 -13.05 26.21
C ASP A 12 -18.29 -12.19 24.96
N THR A 13 -19.43 -12.39 24.30
CA THR A 13 -19.79 -11.68 23.05
C THR A 13 -20.66 -10.44 23.28
N THR A 14 -21.37 -10.37 24.40
CA THR A 14 -22.40 -9.33 24.65
C THR A 14 -22.34 -8.77 26.08
N GLY A 15 -21.53 -9.36 26.97
CA GLY A 15 -21.41 -8.91 28.35
C GLY A 15 -20.61 -7.62 28.50
N ASP A 16 -21.11 -6.71 29.32
CA ASP A 16 -20.44 -5.44 29.62
C ASP A 16 -19.53 -5.50 30.85
N GLY A 17 -19.54 -6.61 31.60
CA GLY A 17 -18.74 -6.77 32.82
C GLY A 17 -19.35 -6.10 34.04
N THR A 18 -20.61 -5.66 33.95
CA THR A 18 -21.42 -5.18 35.07
C THR A 18 -22.10 -6.34 35.78
N GLU A 19 -22.55 -6.15 37.02
CA GLU A 19 -23.19 -7.22 37.83
C GLU A 19 -24.42 -7.86 37.14
N LYS A 20 -25.16 -7.08 36.34
CA LYS A 20 -26.32 -7.55 35.57
C LYS A 20 -25.95 -8.33 34.32
N ALA A 21 -24.76 -8.10 33.77
CA ALA A 21 -24.27 -8.72 32.53
C ALA A 21 -22.76 -9.02 32.65
N PRO A 22 -22.38 -10.04 33.45
CA PRO A 22 -20.98 -10.37 33.68
C PRO A 22 -20.32 -10.92 32.41
N LEU A 23 -19.00 -10.73 32.31
CA LEU A 23 -18.20 -11.39 31.27
C LEU A 23 -18.02 -12.87 31.62
N LYS A 24 -17.85 -13.75 30.63
CA LYS A 24 -17.70 -15.18 30.89
C LYS A 24 -16.28 -15.54 31.31
N THR A 25 -15.28 -14.84 30.78
CA THR A 25 -13.86 -15.11 31.07
C THR A 25 -13.11 -13.93 31.68
N ILE A 26 -12.17 -14.24 32.56
CA ILE A 26 -11.24 -13.27 33.16
C ILE A 26 -10.33 -12.64 32.09
N LEU A 27 -9.99 -13.39 31.03
CA LEU A 27 -9.17 -12.89 29.92
C LEU A 27 -9.88 -11.75 29.17
N GLN A 28 -11.18 -11.88 28.92
CA GLN A 28 -11.97 -10.84 28.25
C GLN A 28 -12.09 -9.58 29.14
N ALA A 29 -12.19 -9.76 30.46
CA ALA A 29 -12.16 -8.64 31.40
C ALA A 29 -10.80 -7.90 31.37
N ILE A 30 -9.70 -8.63 31.32
CA ILE A 30 -8.34 -8.04 31.20
C ILE A 30 -8.16 -7.35 29.84
N ALA A 31 -8.73 -7.89 28.76
CA ALA A 31 -8.74 -7.28 27.44
C ALA A 31 -9.52 -5.95 27.43
N LYS A 32 -10.68 -5.89 28.11
CA LYS A 32 -11.46 -4.66 28.27
C LYS A 32 -10.72 -3.57 29.07
N LEU A 33 -9.84 -3.99 30.00
CA LEU A 33 -8.96 -3.10 30.77
C LEU A 33 -7.64 -2.76 30.04
N GLY A 34 -7.42 -3.25 28.82
CA GLY A 34 -6.20 -2.98 28.05
C GLY A 34 -4.93 -3.59 28.66
N GLY A 35 -5.04 -4.70 29.40
CA GLY A 35 -3.88 -5.45 29.91
C GLY A 35 -3.17 -4.82 31.12
N LYS A 36 -3.65 -3.69 31.64
CA LYS A 36 -3.16 -3.06 32.88
C LYS A 36 -4.25 -3.12 33.94
N ILE A 37 -3.92 -3.66 35.10
CA ILE A 37 -4.82 -3.68 36.26
C ILE A 37 -4.26 -2.67 37.26
N ASP A 38 -4.96 -1.54 37.42
CA ASP A 38 -4.64 -0.54 38.42
C ASP A 38 -4.97 -1.06 39.83
N ALA A 39 -4.31 -0.52 40.85
CA ALA A 39 -4.40 -1.01 42.23
C ALA A 39 -5.81 -0.88 42.86
N ASP A 40 -6.65 -0.03 42.29
CA ASP A 40 -8.04 0.22 42.68
C ASP A 40 -9.05 -0.72 41.97
N THR A 41 -8.56 -1.61 41.10
CA THR A 41 -9.41 -2.43 40.24
C THR A 41 -9.58 -3.84 40.79
N CYS A 42 -10.84 -4.20 41.08
CA CYS A 42 -11.20 -5.52 41.62
C CYS A 42 -12.02 -6.31 40.60
N ILE A 43 -11.58 -7.54 40.32
CA ILE A 43 -12.27 -8.49 39.45
C ILE A 43 -12.92 -9.56 40.35
N TRP A 44 -14.22 -9.73 40.20
CA TRP A 44 -15.04 -10.68 40.95
C TRP A 44 -15.33 -11.94 40.12
N VAL A 45 -15.33 -13.11 40.76
CA VAL A 45 -15.64 -14.43 40.18
C VAL A 45 -16.74 -15.11 40.99
N ASP A 46 -17.45 -16.08 40.40
CA ASP A 46 -18.45 -16.90 41.09
C ASP A 46 -17.88 -17.51 42.39
N GLY A 47 -18.54 -17.26 43.52
CA GLY A 47 -18.14 -17.81 44.83
C GLY A 47 -18.49 -19.29 45.00
N VAL A 48 -17.74 -19.97 45.88
CA VAL A 48 -17.76 -21.46 45.97
C VAL A 48 -18.73 -21.99 47.04
N GLU A 49 -18.98 -21.25 48.14
CA GLU A 49 -19.77 -21.74 49.29
C GLU A 49 -20.68 -20.66 49.89
N ASN A 50 -21.84 -20.41 49.25
CA ASN A 50 -22.92 -19.51 49.67
C ASN A 50 -22.71 -17.99 49.51
N GLU A 51 -21.52 -17.52 49.12
CA GLU A 51 -21.33 -16.13 48.68
C GLU A 51 -21.44 -16.02 47.16
N MET A 52 -22.12 -14.97 46.67
CA MET A 52 -22.40 -14.80 45.23
C MET A 52 -21.14 -14.45 44.42
N TRP A 53 -20.18 -13.75 45.04
CA TRP A 53 -18.99 -13.22 44.37
C TRP A 53 -17.75 -13.29 45.27
N ASP A 54 -16.68 -13.89 44.77
CA ASP A 54 -15.37 -13.96 45.42
C ASP A 54 -14.32 -13.14 44.64
N PRO A 55 -13.42 -12.40 45.31
CA PRO A 55 -12.37 -11.64 44.62
C PRO A 55 -11.31 -12.57 44.04
N VAL A 56 -10.87 -12.30 42.80
CA VAL A 56 -9.84 -13.12 42.17
C VAL A 56 -8.51 -12.97 42.89
N SER A 57 -7.88 -14.10 43.22
CA SER A 57 -6.58 -14.11 43.86
C SER A 57 -5.50 -13.43 42.99
N LYS A 58 -4.63 -12.65 43.64
CA LYS A 58 -3.54 -11.90 42.97
C LYS A 58 -2.62 -12.79 42.12
N SER A 59 -2.44 -14.05 42.52
CA SER A 59 -1.65 -15.04 41.80
C SER A 59 -2.31 -15.52 40.51
N LYS A 60 -3.66 -15.65 40.49
CA LYS A 60 -4.44 -16.01 39.30
C LYS A 60 -4.45 -14.85 38.29
N LEU A 61 -4.59 -13.61 38.76
CA LEU A 61 -4.51 -12.41 37.91
C LEU A 61 -3.16 -12.28 37.19
N LYS A 62 -2.05 -12.43 37.92
CA LYS A 62 -0.69 -12.32 37.33
C LYS A 62 -0.44 -13.36 36.23
N LYS A 63 -0.98 -14.58 36.38
CA LYS A 63 -0.91 -15.63 35.35
C LYS A 63 -1.72 -15.26 34.11
N MET A 64 -2.93 -14.75 34.29
CA MET A 64 -3.82 -14.37 33.18
C MET A 64 -3.29 -13.15 32.40
N ILE A 65 -2.71 -12.15 33.07
CA ILE A 65 -2.03 -11.01 32.41
C ILE A 65 -0.87 -11.50 31.53
N LYS A 66 -0.05 -12.42 32.05
CA LYS A 66 1.04 -13.01 31.28
C LYS A 66 0.52 -13.77 30.06
N GLN A 67 -0.58 -14.50 30.21
CA GLN A 67 -1.22 -15.24 29.11
C GLN A 67 -1.79 -14.29 28.04
N TYR A 68 -2.42 -13.18 28.44
CA TYR A 68 -2.93 -12.14 27.55
C TYR A 68 -1.81 -11.53 26.68
N HIS A 69 -0.70 -11.10 27.29
CA HIS A 69 0.43 -10.57 26.52
C HIS A 69 1.10 -11.60 25.61
N ILE A 70 1.06 -12.89 25.97
CA ILE A 70 1.51 -13.98 25.09
C ILE A 70 0.55 -14.14 23.90
N GLN A 71 -0.76 -13.98 24.10
CA GLN A 71 -1.76 -14.03 23.04
C GLN A 71 -1.62 -12.84 22.07
N GLU A 72 -1.41 -11.62 22.57
CA GLU A 72 -1.12 -10.44 21.73
C GLU A 72 0.12 -10.68 20.83
N ARG A 73 1.23 -11.14 21.42
CA ARG A 73 2.46 -11.47 20.66
C ARG A 73 2.28 -12.61 19.67
N LYS A 74 1.30 -13.51 19.87
CA LYS A 74 0.96 -14.59 18.93
C LYS A 74 0.04 -14.10 17.82
N GLN A 75 -0.86 -13.16 18.10
CA GLN A 75 -1.76 -12.57 17.12
C GLN A 75 -0.99 -11.71 16.10
N ASP A 76 0.01 -10.96 16.55
CA ASP A 76 0.98 -10.29 15.66
C ASP A 76 1.78 -11.26 14.78
N LYS A 77 1.92 -12.51 15.22
CA LYS A 77 2.64 -13.57 14.50
C LYS A 77 1.72 -14.52 13.71
N MET A 78 0.41 -14.26 13.65
CA MET A 78 -0.48 -15.08 12.82
C MET A 78 -0.02 -14.98 11.35
N PRO A 79 0.15 -16.11 10.62
CA PRO A 79 0.87 -16.10 9.35
C PRO A 79 0.06 -15.33 8.30
N LYS A 80 0.46 -14.09 8.01
CA LYS A 80 -0.03 -13.27 6.88
C LYS A 80 0.46 -13.79 5.51
N ALA A 81 0.64 -15.10 5.35
CA ALA A 81 1.56 -15.64 4.35
C ALA A 81 0.99 -16.85 3.59
N LYS A 82 -0.30 -16.85 3.26
CA LYS A 82 -0.86 -17.83 2.31
C LYS A 82 -1.62 -17.24 1.12
N VAL A 83 -1.88 -15.93 1.11
CA VAL A 83 -2.68 -15.32 0.03
C VAL A 83 -1.81 -14.89 -1.17
N CYS A 84 -0.53 -14.58 -0.95
CA CYS A 84 0.37 -14.11 -2.01
C CYS A 84 1.13 -15.22 -2.75
N LEU A 85 1.00 -16.48 -2.31
CA LEU A 85 1.69 -17.65 -2.85
C LEU A 85 0.88 -18.24 -4.02
N THR A 86 0.87 -17.55 -5.15
CA THR A 86 0.25 -18.01 -6.40
C THR A 86 1.31 -18.64 -7.32
N GLN A 87 0.91 -19.50 -8.26
CA GLN A 87 1.83 -20.02 -9.29
C GLN A 87 2.44 -18.89 -10.13
N ASP A 88 1.68 -17.82 -10.34
CA ASP A 88 2.16 -16.62 -11.02
C ASP A 88 3.26 -15.91 -10.25
N ALA A 89 3.34 -16.05 -8.91
CA ALA A 89 4.44 -15.51 -8.12
C ALA A 89 5.78 -16.15 -8.51
N ILE A 90 5.77 -17.43 -8.89
CA ILE A 90 6.97 -18.19 -9.26
C ILE A 90 7.44 -17.79 -10.67
N THR A 91 6.51 -17.44 -11.54
CA THR A 91 6.77 -17.11 -12.95
C THR A 91 6.79 -15.60 -13.24
N LEU A 92 6.73 -14.77 -12.19
CA LEU A 92 6.74 -13.32 -12.32
C LEU A 92 8.08 -12.84 -12.87
N SER A 93 8.02 -12.12 -14.00
CA SER A 93 9.17 -11.53 -14.69
C SER A 93 9.13 -10.00 -14.60
N PRO A 94 10.29 -9.32 -14.70
CA PRO A 94 10.34 -7.86 -14.83
C PRO A 94 9.53 -7.41 -16.05
N GLU A 95 8.97 -6.19 -15.99
CA GLU A 95 8.03 -5.63 -16.98
C GLU A 95 6.64 -6.28 -17.05
N SER A 96 6.37 -7.30 -16.24
CA SER A 96 5.01 -7.82 -16.11
C SER A 96 4.09 -6.78 -15.47
N THR A 97 2.84 -6.71 -15.95
CA THR A 97 1.84 -5.80 -15.39
C THR A 97 1.06 -6.51 -14.30
N VAL A 98 1.01 -5.91 -13.12
CA VAL A 98 0.37 -6.47 -11.93
C VAL A 98 -0.55 -5.44 -11.28
N GLU A 99 -1.61 -5.94 -10.66
CA GLU A 99 -2.47 -5.21 -9.74
C GLU A 99 -2.12 -5.61 -8.31
N VAL A 100 -1.83 -4.67 -7.43
CA VAL A 100 -1.39 -4.94 -6.05
C VAL A 100 -2.25 -4.17 -5.08
N TYR A 101 -2.81 -4.87 -4.10
CA TYR A 101 -3.59 -4.29 -3.01
C TYR A 101 -2.89 -4.55 -1.68
N GLY A 102 -2.95 -3.56 -0.78
CA GLY A 102 -2.35 -3.69 0.53
C GLY A 102 -2.43 -2.42 1.36
N VAL A 103 -1.74 -2.43 2.50
CA VAL A 103 -1.68 -1.28 3.42
C VAL A 103 -0.39 -0.51 3.21
N VAL A 104 -0.50 0.78 2.90
CA VAL A 104 0.64 1.70 2.83
C VAL A 104 1.08 2.06 4.25
N LYS A 105 2.38 1.91 4.54
CA LYS A 105 2.99 2.23 5.83
C LYS A 105 4.18 3.16 5.66
N GLN A 106 4.49 3.91 6.72
CA GLN A 106 5.73 4.67 6.81
C GLN A 106 6.91 3.71 6.96
N LEU A 107 8.05 4.05 6.34
CA LEU A 107 9.23 3.19 6.46
C LEU A 107 9.75 3.15 7.91
N PRO A 108 10.23 1.98 8.36
CA PRO A 108 10.97 1.89 9.61
C PRO A 108 12.28 2.68 9.52
N SER A 109 12.72 3.20 10.67
CA SER A 109 13.94 4.02 10.78
C SER A 109 15.15 3.30 10.19
N GLY A 110 15.81 3.93 9.20
CA GLY A 110 17.04 3.44 8.58
C GLY A 110 16.89 2.78 7.21
N LYS A 111 15.67 2.65 6.67
CA LYS A 111 15.43 2.21 5.29
C LYS A 111 15.01 3.39 4.40
N SER A 112 15.36 3.31 3.12
CA SER A 112 15.04 4.32 2.11
C SER A 112 14.17 3.72 1.00
N ALA A 113 13.08 4.40 0.67
CA ALA A 113 12.23 4.09 -0.48
C ALA A 113 11.67 5.40 -1.07
N PRO A 114 11.27 5.41 -2.36
CA PRO A 114 10.65 6.57 -2.98
C PRO A 114 9.44 7.07 -2.17
N GLY A 115 9.48 8.34 -1.77
CA GLY A 115 8.41 8.95 -0.97
C GLY A 115 8.36 8.55 0.51
N GLY A 116 9.32 7.77 1.02
CA GLY A 116 9.37 7.37 2.44
C GLY A 116 8.21 6.46 2.88
N ILE A 117 7.50 5.87 1.92
CA ILE A 117 6.38 4.97 2.13
C ILE A 117 6.65 3.58 1.54
N GLU A 118 6.09 2.54 2.16
CA GLU A 118 6.14 1.17 1.69
C GLU A 118 4.72 0.59 1.57
N LEU A 119 4.42 -0.11 0.48
CA LEU A 119 3.17 -0.84 0.32
C LEU A 119 3.37 -2.27 0.83
N VAL A 120 2.70 -2.62 1.92
CA VAL A 120 2.65 -4.01 2.42
C VAL A 120 1.51 -4.71 1.71
N ALA A 121 1.82 -5.51 0.69
CA ALA A 121 0.84 -6.20 -0.13
C ALA A 121 0.11 -7.32 0.66
N ASP A 122 -1.22 -7.30 0.61
CA ASP A 122 -2.10 -8.33 1.17
C ASP A 122 -2.59 -9.30 0.08
N CYS A 123 -2.87 -8.78 -1.11
CA CYS A 123 -3.18 -9.57 -2.30
C CYS A 123 -2.68 -8.89 -3.57
N TRP A 124 -2.52 -9.67 -4.63
CA TRP A 124 -2.11 -9.16 -5.93
C TRP A 124 -2.66 -10.06 -7.04
N THR A 125 -2.72 -9.54 -8.25
CA THR A 125 -3.16 -10.28 -9.44
C THR A 125 -2.30 -9.89 -10.63
N MET A 126 -2.01 -10.87 -11.48
CA MET A 126 -1.26 -10.64 -12.71
C MET A 126 -2.21 -10.24 -13.83
N ILE A 127 -1.99 -9.07 -14.43
CA ILE A 127 -2.78 -8.56 -15.56
C ILE A 127 -2.16 -9.03 -16.89
N GLY A 128 -0.83 -8.92 -17.00
CA GLY A 128 -0.11 -9.25 -18.24
C GLY A 128 1.29 -9.79 -17.96
N LYS A 129 1.59 -10.95 -18.51
CA LYS A 129 2.92 -11.59 -18.41
C LYS A 129 3.89 -10.96 -19.39
N ALA A 130 5.07 -10.59 -18.89
CA ALA A 130 6.21 -10.24 -19.72
C ALA A 130 7.13 -11.46 -19.95
N PRO A 131 7.92 -11.47 -21.03
CA PRO A 131 8.94 -12.49 -21.25
C PRO A 131 9.95 -12.59 -20.10
N ALA A 132 10.54 -13.77 -19.91
CA ALA A 132 11.60 -13.96 -18.92
C ALA A 132 12.82 -13.09 -19.24
N GLY A 133 13.39 -12.44 -18.23
CA GLY A 133 14.52 -11.52 -18.39
C GLY A 133 14.15 -10.07 -18.77
N GLY A 134 12.88 -9.79 -19.11
CA GLY A 134 12.39 -8.44 -19.37
C GLY A 134 13.18 -7.71 -20.46
N ILE A 135 13.39 -6.40 -20.28
CA ILE A 135 14.12 -5.57 -21.24
C ILE A 135 15.59 -6.01 -21.37
N ASP A 136 16.23 -6.43 -20.28
CA ASP A 136 17.66 -6.76 -20.24
C ASP A 136 18.02 -7.98 -21.10
N SER A 137 17.04 -8.83 -21.41
CA SER A 137 17.20 -9.96 -22.35
C SER A 137 17.37 -9.52 -23.80
N ILE A 138 16.85 -8.35 -24.17
CA ILE A 138 16.86 -7.81 -25.53
C ILE A 138 17.92 -6.70 -25.65
N LEU A 139 18.04 -5.87 -24.61
CA LEU A 139 18.92 -4.72 -24.57
C LEU A 139 19.94 -4.88 -23.45
N THR A 140 21.18 -5.15 -23.82
CA THR A 140 22.32 -5.22 -22.90
C THR A 140 23.08 -3.89 -22.91
N VAL A 141 23.99 -3.71 -21.94
CA VAL A 141 24.84 -2.50 -21.85
C VAL A 141 25.74 -2.33 -23.09
N GLU A 142 26.04 -3.43 -23.78
CA GLU A 142 26.91 -3.48 -24.96
C GLU A 142 26.14 -3.46 -26.28
N SER A 143 24.80 -3.35 -26.25
CA SER A 143 23.99 -3.27 -27.48
C SER A 143 24.39 -2.07 -28.33
N ASP A 144 24.52 -2.28 -29.64
CA ASP A 144 24.87 -1.22 -30.58
C ASP A 144 23.73 -0.17 -30.71
N ILE A 145 24.09 0.99 -31.28
CA ILE A 145 23.17 2.13 -31.39
C ILE A 145 21.97 1.78 -32.28
N ASP A 146 22.17 1.04 -33.37
CA ASP A 146 21.08 0.72 -34.30
C ASP A 146 20.06 -0.20 -33.62
N THR A 147 20.52 -1.24 -32.92
CA THR A 147 19.68 -2.12 -32.10
C THR A 147 18.92 -1.37 -31.00
N GLN A 148 19.56 -0.40 -30.33
CA GLN A 148 18.91 0.45 -29.34
C GLN A 148 17.84 1.36 -29.97
N LEU A 149 18.06 1.86 -31.18
CA LEU A 149 17.11 2.71 -31.90
C LEU A 149 15.93 1.91 -32.46
N ASP A 150 16.16 0.72 -32.99
CA ASP A 150 15.08 -0.18 -33.42
C ASP A 150 14.20 -0.60 -32.24
N ASN A 151 14.81 -0.86 -31.09
CA ASN A 151 14.12 -1.22 -29.86
C ASN A 151 13.89 -0.03 -28.91
N ARG A 152 13.84 1.20 -29.46
CA ARG A 152 13.66 2.44 -28.67
C ARG A 152 12.43 2.38 -27.76
N HIS A 153 11.38 1.69 -28.20
CA HIS A 153 10.15 1.47 -27.45
C HIS A 153 10.35 0.74 -26.11
N LEU A 154 11.43 -0.04 -25.97
CA LEU A 154 11.87 -0.63 -24.70
C LEU A 154 12.82 0.33 -23.96
N VAL A 155 13.74 0.98 -24.67
CA VAL A 155 14.71 1.94 -24.09
C VAL A 155 14.01 3.07 -23.33
N ILE A 156 12.86 3.54 -23.82
CA ILE A 156 12.09 4.63 -23.17
C ILE A 156 11.46 4.23 -21.83
N ARG A 157 11.36 2.93 -21.53
CA ARG A 157 10.88 2.43 -20.23
C ARG A 157 11.95 2.53 -19.14
N GLY A 158 13.22 2.62 -19.53
CA GLY A 158 14.33 2.83 -18.60
C GLY A 158 14.24 4.17 -17.86
N GLU A 159 14.75 4.19 -16.64
CA GLU A 159 14.60 5.32 -15.71
C GLU A 159 15.16 6.64 -16.28
N ASN A 160 16.36 6.61 -16.85
CA ASN A 160 17.02 7.81 -17.38
C ASN A 160 16.27 8.38 -18.59
N THR A 161 15.95 7.53 -19.58
CA THR A 161 15.23 7.97 -20.78
C THR A 161 13.84 8.48 -20.45
N SER A 162 13.11 7.81 -19.55
CA SER A 162 11.79 8.25 -19.09
C SER A 162 11.86 9.65 -18.44
N LYS A 163 12.87 9.89 -17.60
CA LYS A 163 13.11 11.21 -16.99
C LYS A 163 13.41 12.29 -18.04
N VAL A 164 14.21 11.98 -19.07
CA VAL A 164 14.50 12.91 -20.17
C VAL A 164 13.21 13.27 -20.93
N LEU A 165 12.36 12.30 -21.24
CA LEU A 165 11.08 12.57 -21.92
C LEU A 165 10.14 13.43 -21.05
N ARG A 166 10.10 13.18 -19.73
CA ARG A 166 9.34 14.03 -18.79
C ARG A 166 9.89 15.45 -18.73
N LEU A 167 11.22 15.61 -18.72
CA LEU A 167 11.86 16.92 -18.74
C LEU A 167 11.52 17.70 -20.02
N ILE A 168 11.54 17.04 -21.19
CA ILE A 168 11.15 17.64 -22.46
C ILE A 168 9.70 18.13 -22.39
N SER A 169 8.79 17.33 -21.82
CA SER A 169 7.39 17.74 -21.64
C SER A 169 7.27 19.02 -20.79
N VAL A 170 7.94 19.06 -19.64
CA VAL A 170 7.91 20.22 -18.73
C VAL A 170 8.54 21.45 -19.38
N ALA A 171 9.65 21.28 -20.10
CA ALA A 171 10.29 22.38 -20.81
C ALA A 171 9.37 22.97 -21.88
N LEU A 172 8.73 22.13 -22.72
CA LEU A 172 7.80 22.58 -23.74
C LEU A 172 6.58 23.30 -23.15
N GLU A 173 6.07 22.81 -22.02
CA GLU A 173 5.00 23.47 -21.28
C GLU A 173 5.42 24.87 -20.78
N ALA A 174 6.62 24.97 -20.20
CA ALA A 174 7.17 26.25 -19.74
C ALA A 174 7.36 27.25 -20.89
N PHE A 175 7.81 26.78 -22.06
CA PHE A 175 7.92 27.61 -23.26
C PHE A 175 6.55 28.13 -23.70
N ARG A 176 5.52 27.28 -23.77
CA ARG A 176 4.16 27.72 -24.11
C ARG A 176 3.62 28.72 -23.11
N ALA A 177 3.78 28.45 -21.81
CA ALA A 177 3.34 29.33 -20.74
C ALA A 177 3.98 30.73 -20.83
N HIS A 178 5.28 30.81 -21.14
CA HIS A 178 5.98 32.09 -21.29
C HIS A 178 5.37 33.01 -22.36
N TYR A 179 5.00 32.45 -23.52
CA TYR A 179 4.40 33.20 -24.62
C TYR A 179 2.94 33.55 -24.35
N LEU A 180 2.18 32.63 -23.76
CA LEU A 180 0.78 32.87 -23.37
C LEU A 180 0.68 34.02 -22.35
N ASP A 181 1.57 34.05 -21.35
CA ASP A 181 1.67 35.12 -20.35
C ASP A 181 1.92 36.52 -20.96
N ARG A 182 2.51 36.57 -22.16
CA ARG A 182 2.77 37.81 -22.91
C ARG A 182 1.69 38.15 -23.94
N GLY A 183 0.59 37.40 -23.95
CA GLY A 183 -0.53 37.62 -24.88
C GLY A 183 -0.28 37.14 -26.30
N TYR A 184 0.72 36.28 -26.53
CA TYR A 184 0.89 35.63 -27.83
C TYR A 184 -0.17 34.53 -28.01
N VAL A 185 -0.57 34.31 -29.27
CA VAL A 185 -1.51 33.25 -29.66
C VAL A 185 -0.73 32.17 -30.41
N GLU A 186 -0.83 30.92 -29.98
CA GLU A 186 -0.23 29.77 -30.68
C GLU A 186 -0.94 29.57 -32.02
N VAL A 187 -0.18 29.56 -33.12
CA VAL A 187 -0.70 29.34 -34.49
C VAL A 187 -0.05 28.08 -35.06
N SER A 188 -0.88 27.12 -35.46
CA SER A 188 -0.43 25.93 -36.18
C SER A 188 -0.47 26.18 -37.69
N PHE A 189 0.70 26.28 -38.32
CA PHE A 189 0.80 26.42 -39.77
C PHE A 189 0.80 25.06 -40.48
N ALA A 190 0.38 25.06 -41.75
CA ALA A 190 0.44 23.86 -42.58
C ALA A 190 1.91 23.44 -42.78
N THR A 191 2.24 22.21 -42.39
CA THR A 191 3.60 21.67 -42.54
C THR A 191 3.95 21.30 -43.98
N LYS A 192 2.94 21.10 -44.83
CA LYS A 192 3.11 20.95 -46.28
C LYS A 192 2.77 22.25 -46.98
N VAL A 193 3.76 22.82 -47.66
CA VAL A 193 3.58 24.02 -48.50
C VAL A 193 3.50 23.58 -49.95
N VAL A 194 2.39 23.91 -50.62
CA VAL A 194 2.27 23.74 -52.07
C VAL A 194 2.60 25.08 -52.72
N SER A 195 3.71 25.12 -53.47
CA SER A 195 4.09 26.31 -54.24
C SER A 195 3.24 26.39 -55.50
N PHE A 196 2.19 27.20 -55.45
CA PHE A 196 1.47 27.59 -56.67
C PHE A 196 2.28 28.69 -57.36
N ARG A 197 2.88 28.36 -58.52
CA ARG A 197 3.39 29.37 -59.43
C ARG A 197 2.20 30.08 -60.06
N ILE A 198 1.81 31.22 -59.51
CA ILE A 198 0.85 32.12 -60.13
C ILE A 198 1.43 32.51 -61.50
N PRO A 199 0.77 32.24 -62.63
CA PRO A 199 1.22 32.78 -63.90
C PRO A 199 1.11 34.30 -63.79
N LEU A 200 2.24 35.00 -63.86
CA LEU A 200 2.24 36.44 -64.09
C LEU A 200 1.53 36.64 -65.43
N ALA A 201 0.32 37.21 -65.41
CA ALA A 201 -0.39 37.61 -66.61
C ALA A 201 0.52 38.56 -67.40
N ARG A 202 1.12 38.05 -68.48
CA ARG A 202 1.95 38.82 -69.41
C ARG A 202 1.16 39.49 -70.52
N ASP A 203 -0.17 39.40 -70.50
CA ASP A 203 -1.02 39.88 -71.60
C ASP A 203 -1.96 41.02 -71.16
N CYS A 204 -1.38 42.11 -70.66
CA CYS A 204 -2.05 43.41 -70.58
C CYS A 204 -1.04 44.53 -70.82
N PHE A 205 -0.58 44.64 -72.06
CA PHE A 205 -0.20 45.93 -72.65
C PHE A 205 -1.12 46.13 -73.85
N ILE A 206 -2.04 47.09 -73.70
CA ILE A 206 -2.78 47.72 -74.80
C ILE A 206 -1.86 48.75 -75.43
#